data_AF-A0A8T3TCM1-F1
#
_entry.id   AF-A0A8T3TCM1-F1
#
_cell.length_a   1.000
_cell.length_b   1.000
_cell.length_c   1.000
_cell.angle_alpha   90.00
_cell.angle_beta   90.00
_cell.angle_gamma   90.00
#
_symmetry.space_group_name_H-M   'P 1'
#
loop_
_entity.id
_entity.type
_entity.pdbx_description
1 polymer ?
#
loop_
_entity_poly.entity_id
_entity_poly.type
_entity_poly.pdbx_seq_one_letter_code
_entity_poly.pdbx_strand_id
1 'polypeptide(L)'
;MLILQYERCRADPQGELARTFRFLGMGDVRLDPDRFDRPVNPTTARKLEVGPELRAALSAAYAPDLAQLATLVPELDLDLWPCTRGDSSAKSYH
;
A
#
# COMPACT_ATOMS: atom_id res chain seq x y z
N MET A 1 5.82 4.33 -16.97
CA MET A 1 4.50 4.04 -16.37
C MET A 1 4.57 4.46 -14.91
N LEU A 2 3.49 5.01 -14.34
CA LEU A 2 3.42 5.35 -12.92
C LEU A 2 2.76 4.20 -12.14
N ILE A 3 3.42 3.75 -11.08
CA ILE A 3 2.87 2.79 -10.14
C ILE A 3 2.80 3.47 -8.77
N LEU A 4 1.64 3.39 -8.14
CA LEU A 4 1.38 3.97 -6.83
C LEU A 4 1.21 2.86 -5.81
N GLN A 5 1.72 3.09 -4.61
CA GLN A 5 1.56 2.20 -3.47
C GLN A 5 0.54 2.81 -2.51
N TYR A 6 -0.52 2.07 -2.21
CA TYR A 6 -1.60 2.56 -1.34
C TYR A 6 -1.07 3.02 0.03
N GLU A 7 -0.15 2.26 0.63
CA GLU A 7 0.44 2.59 1.93
C GLU A 7 1.19 3.92 1.90
N ARG A 8 1.91 4.22 0.82
CA ARG A 8 2.55 5.53 0.60
C ARG A 8 1.53 6.63 0.35
N CYS A 9 0.51 6.36 -0.47
CA CYS A 9 -0.55 7.33 -0.73
C CYS A 9 -1.32 7.70 0.55
N ARG A 10 -1.41 6.79 1.51
CA ARG A 10 -2.03 7.05 2.81
C ARG A 10 -1.08 7.78 3.77
N ALA A 11 0.22 7.50 3.72
CA ALA A 11 1.23 8.12 4.58
C ALA A 11 1.63 9.53 4.13
N ASP A 12 1.74 9.75 2.81
CA ASP A 12 2.03 11.05 2.18
C ASP A 12 1.16 11.24 0.92
N PRO A 13 -0.14 11.56 1.10
CA PRO A 13 -1.05 11.81 -0.01
C PRO A 13 -0.58 12.95 -0.93
N GLN A 14 0.02 14.00 -0.35
CA GLN A 14 0.44 15.17 -1.09
C GLN A 14 1.66 14.88 -1.98
N GLY A 15 2.65 14.15 -1.46
CA GLY A 15 3.82 13.73 -2.23
C GLY A 15 3.46 12.80 -3.40
N GLU A 16 2.59 11.81 -3.15
CA GLU A 16 2.15 10.88 -4.20
C GLU A 16 1.26 11.56 -5.26
N LEU A 17 0.42 12.53 -4.86
CA LEU A 17 -0.35 13.33 -5.80
C LEU A 17 0.55 14.23 -6.67
N ALA A 18 1.55 14.87 -6.07
CA ALA A 18 2.54 15.65 -6.81
C ALA A 18 3.32 14.78 -7.82
N ARG A 19 3.66 13.54 -7.45
CA ARG A 19 4.25 12.55 -8.36
C ARG A 19 3.31 12.21 -9.52
N THR A 20 2.02 12.06 -9.24
CA THR A 20 0.98 11.83 -10.25
C THR A 20 0.83 13.00 -11.22
N PHE A 21 0.77 14.23 -10.72
CA PHE A 21 0.65 15.41 -11.58
C PHE A 21 1.87 15.66 -12.46
N ARG A 22 3.09 15.42 -11.94
CA ARG A 22 4.30 15.42 -12.75
C ARG A 22 4.26 14.38 -13.85
N PHE A 23 3.82 13.15 -13.55
CA PHE A 23 3.65 12.10 -14.56
C PHE A 23 2.65 12.49 -15.67
N LEU A 24 1.59 13.20 -15.32
CA LEU A 24 0.56 13.68 -16.26
C LEU A 24 0.94 14.97 -17.01
N GLY A 25 2.12 15.54 -16.74
CA GLY A 25 2.57 16.79 -17.36
C GLY A 25 1.85 18.05 -16.85
N MET A 26 1.17 17.97 -15.70
CA MET A 26 0.40 19.07 -15.11
C MET A 26 1.21 19.96 -14.15
N GLY A 27 2.49 19.65 -13.90
CA GLY A 27 3.36 20.41 -12.99
C GLY A 27 3.15 20.08 -11.51
N ASP A 28 3.76 20.86 -10.61
CA ASP A 28 3.74 20.62 -9.16
C ASP A 28 2.54 21.33 -8.50
N VAL A 29 1.33 20.83 -8.77
CA VAL A 29 0.11 21.35 -8.14
C VAL A 29 0.04 20.86 -6.71
N ARG A 30 0.00 21.80 -5.75
CA ARG A 30 -0.23 21.50 -4.33
C ARG A 30 -1.67 21.79 -3.97
N LEU A 31 -2.32 20.82 -3.33
CA LEU A 31 -3.64 20.99 -2.76
C LEU A 31 -3.51 21.46 -1.31
N ASP A 32 -4.62 22.00 -0.81
CA ASP A 32 -4.79 22.28 0.61
C ASP A 32 -4.71 20.96 1.42
N PRO A 33 -3.84 20.85 2.44
CA PRO A 33 -3.71 19.67 3.29
C PRO A 33 -5.04 19.18 3.88
N ASP A 34 -5.96 20.10 4.21
CA ASP A 34 -7.26 19.79 4.83
C ASP A 34 -8.13 18.91 3.92
N ARG A 35 -7.83 18.83 2.61
CA ARG A 35 -8.53 17.96 1.67
C ARG A 35 -8.23 16.47 1.86
N PHE A 36 -7.14 16.12 2.54
CA PHE A 36 -6.75 14.72 2.76
C PHE A 36 -7.27 14.16 4.09
N ASP A 37 -7.74 15.01 5.00
CA ASP A 37 -8.17 14.58 6.34
C ASP A 37 -9.57 13.96 6.36
N ARG A 38 -10.36 14.18 5.31
CA ARG A 38 -11.74 13.67 5.24
C ARG A 38 -11.80 12.33 4.50
N PRO A 39 -12.26 11.25 5.16
CA PRO A 39 -12.56 10.01 4.46
C PRO A 39 -13.65 10.24 3.41
N VAL A 40 -13.37 9.85 2.17
CA VAL A 40 -14.34 9.80 1.08
C VAL A 40 -14.54 8.33 0.73
N ASN A 41 -15.79 7.85 0.73
CA ASN A 41 -16.17 6.45 0.47
C ASN A 41 -15.60 5.41 1.46
N PRO A 42 -16.05 5.43 2.73
CA PRO A 42 -15.64 4.40 3.69
C PRO A 42 -16.10 3.01 3.22
N THR A 43 -15.17 2.07 3.13
CA THR A 43 -15.49 0.66 2.87
C THR A 43 -16.33 0.12 4.03
N THR A 44 -17.58 -0.25 3.75
CA THR A 44 -18.51 -0.84 4.72
C THR A 44 -18.43 -2.37 4.79
N ALA A 45 -17.66 -2.98 3.89
CA ALA A 45 -17.49 -4.42 3.84
C ALA A 45 -16.63 -4.91 5.01
N ARG A 46 -17.14 -5.93 5.73
CA ARG A 46 -16.39 -6.61 6.78
C ARG A 46 -15.15 -7.28 6.17
N LYS A 47 -13.99 -7.01 6.76
CA LYS A 47 -12.73 -7.64 6.37
C LYS A 47 -12.83 -9.15 6.65
N LEU A 48 -12.52 -9.96 5.65
CA LEU A 48 -12.42 -11.41 5.83
C LEU A 48 -11.31 -11.70 6.83
N GLU A 49 -11.65 -12.41 7.91
CA GLU A 49 -10.66 -12.87 8.87
C GLU A 49 -9.98 -14.11 8.33
N VAL A 50 -8.73 -13.94 7.93
CA VAL A 50 -7.88 -15.03 7.45
C VAL A 50 -7.10 -15.56 8.64
N GLY A 51 -7.33 -16.82 8.99
CA GLY A 51 -6.59 -17.49 10.07
C GLY A 51 -5.08 -17.56 9.81
N PRO A 52 -4.26 -17.77 10.86
CA PRO A 52 -2.81 -17.68 10.76
C PRO A 52 -2.20 -18.69 9.77
N GLU A 53 -2.74 -19.91 9.70
CA GLU A 53 -2.28 -20.96 8.78
C GLU A 53 -2.51 -20.57 7.32
N LEU A 54 -3.73 -20.13 6.98
CA LEU A 54 -4.04 -19.68 5.63
C LEU A 54 -3.23 -18.43 5.26
N ARG A 55 -3.00 -17.53 6.20
CA ARG A 55 -2.14 -16.36 5.99
C ARG A 55 -0.70 -16.78 5.67
N ALA A 56 -0.14 -17.73 6.40
CA ALA A 56 1.21 -18.25 6.14
C ALA A 56 1.30 -18.95 4.77
N ALA A 57 0.29 -19.77 4.43
CA ALA A 57 0.23 -20.45 3.13
C ALA A 57 0.16 -19.44 1.97
N LEU A 58 -0.68 -18.41 2.09
CA LEU A 58 -0.77 -17.34 1.08
C LEU A 58 0.53 -16.53 0.99
N SER A 59 1.14 -16.15 2.12
CA SER A 59 2.43 -15.45 2.10
C SER A 59 3.52 -16.26 1.39
N ALA A 60 3.60 -17.57 1.65
CA ALA A 60 4.55 -18.46 1.00
C ALA A 60 4.26 -18.58 -0.51
N ALA A 61 2.98 -18.70 -0.89
CA ALA A 61 2.59 -18.81 -2.29
C ALA A 61 2.93 -17.55 -3.11
N TYR A 62 2.77 -16.36 -2.53
CA TYR A 62 3.05 -15.08 -3.21
C TYR A 62 4.50 -14.59 -3.08
N ALA A 63 5.35 -15.23 -2.27
CA ALA A 63 6.73 -14.79 -2.07
C ALA A 63 7.55 -14.69 -3.39
N PRO A 64 7.45 -15.62 -4.35
CA PRO A 64 8.13 -15.49 -5.64
C PRO A 64 7.64 -14.29 -6.45
N ASP A 65 6.32 -14.04 -6.46
CA ASP A 65 5.71 -12.92 -7.18
C ASP A 65 6.17 -11.57 -6.59
N LEU A 66 6.31 -11.50 -5.26
CA LEU A 66 6.84 -10.33 -4.56
C LEU A 66 8.31 -10.06 -4.93
N ALA A 67 9.13 -11.11 -5.04
CA ALA A 67 10.52 -10.98 -5.49
C ALA A 67 10.62 -10.48 -6.95
N GLN A 68 9.74 -10.99 -7.82
CA GLN A 68 9.64 -10.53 -9.20
C GLN A 68 9.15 -9.08 -9.27
N LEU A 69 8.17 -8.71 -8.43
CA LEU A 69 7.63 -7.36 -8.36
C LEU A 69 8.70 -6.34 -7.94
N ALA A 70 9.54 -6.66 -6.96
CA ALA A 70 10.67 -5.80 -6.59
C ALA A 70 11.65 -5.56 -7.75
N THR A 71 11.82 -6.55 -8.63
CA THR A 71 12.67 -6.41 -9.83
C THR A 71 12.00 -5.53 -10.89
N LEU A 72 10.70 -5.70 -11.10
CA LEU A 72 9.93 -4.95 -12.10
C LEU A 72 9.68 -3.50 -11.69
N VAL A 73 9.53 -3.26 -10.38
CA VAL A 73 9.13 -1.97 -9.82
C VAL A 73 9.97 -1.66 -8.57
N PRO A 74 11.25 -1.29 -8.73
CA PRO A 74 12.17 -1.06 -7.60
C PRO A 74 11.76 0.10 -6.68
N GLU A 75 10.88 0.96 -7.15
CA GLU A 75 10.34 2.08 -6.40
C GLU A 75 9.32 1.67 -5.32
N LEU A 76 8.75 0.47 -5.39
CA LEU A 76 7.83 -0.04 -4.36
C LEU A 76 8.60 -0.38 -3.09
N ASP A 77 8.08 0.05 -1.95
CA ASP A 77 8.59 -0.35 -0.65
C ASP A 77 7.85 -1.60 -0.20
N LEU A 78 8.46 -2.76 -0.45
CA LEU A 78 7.89 -4.04 -0.02
C LEU A 78 7.76 -4.13 1.49
N ASP A 79 8.56 -3.39 2.26
CA ASP A 79 8.43 -3.41 3.71
C ASP A 79 7.11 -2.80 4.13
N LEU A 80 6.37 -2.03 3.33
CA LEU A 80 5.05 -1.55 3.75
C LEU A 80 4.00 -2.67 3.86
N TRP A 81 4.30 -3.89 3.40
CA TRP A 81 3.41 -5.03 3.51
C TRP A 81 3.76 -5.94 4.70
N PRO A 82 2.80 -6.28 5.58
CA PRO A 82 3.09 -7.13 6.73
C PRO A 82 3.54 -8.56 6.39
N CYS A 83 3.22 -9.08 5.21
CA CYS A 83 3.59 -10.45 4.81
C CYS A 83 5.07 -10.58 4.40
N THR A 84 5.71 -9.49 3.98
CA THR A 84 7.12 -9.43 3.57
C THR A 84 8.05 -9.12 4.75
N ARG A 85 7.56 -8.39 5.76
CA ARG A 85 8.32 -8.03 6.97
C ARG A 85 8.82 -9.21 7.82
N GLY A 86 8.41 -10.45 7.52
CA GLY A 86 8.74 -11.62 8.35
C GLY A 86 8.15 -11.55 9.76
N ASP A 87 7.27 -10.59 10.03
CA ASP A 87 6.76 -10.32 11.37
C ASP A 87 5.68 -11.33 11.74
N SER A 88 6.10 -12.33 12.52
CA SER A 88 5.25 -13.16 13.36
C SER A 88 4.62 -12.29 14.46
N SER A 89 3.73 -11.36 14.10
CA SER A 89 2.93 -10.61 15.06
C SER A 89 1.46 -10.88 14.80
N ALA A 90 0.99 -11.96 15.43
CA ALA A 90 -0.41 -12.13 15.76
C ALA A 90 -0.84 -10.94 16.62
N LYS A 91 -1.42 -9.91 16.01
CA LYS A 91 -2.23 -8.95 16.75
C LYS A 91 -3.59 -9.59 17.01
N SER A 92 -3.69 -10.25 18.17
CA SER A 92 -4.96 -10.56 18.81
C SER A 92 -5.75 -9.27 18.99
N TYR A 93 -6.86 -9.13 18.26
CA TYR A 93 -7.90 -8.17 18.62
C TYR A 93 -8.79 -8.88 19.64
N HIS A 94 -8.80 -8.34 20.87
CA HIS A 94 -9.85 -8.57 21.86
C HIS A 94 -11.05 -7.67 21.55
#